data_AF-A0AAU7V894-F1
#
_entry.id   AF-A0AAU7V894-F1
#
_cell.length_a   1.000
_cell.length_b   1.000
_cell.length_c   1.000
_cell.angle_alpha   90.00
_cell.angle_beta   90.00
_cell.angle_gamma   90.00
#
_symmetry.space_group_name_H-M   'P 1'
#
loop_
_entity.id
_entity.type
_entity.pdbx_description
1 polymer ?
#
loop_
_entity_poly.entity_id
_entity_poly.type
_entity_poly.pdbx_seq_one_letter_code
_entity_poly.pdbx_strand_id
1 'polypeptide(L)'
;MFRATLPTSRGFDGVQSKSKALIAGSNVRVSKVDAFLEELAKESDSAATSENMLEELESLTLLEPNADISSEQTPVLTRLGLTVADQKRFVPKLTPGGWLDLSLAEVFDFPLFEYWAKESEYISSDSASAGQQASAMLGTLLSQGGTPLIIDQPEDDLDSDTVQPIVFKIGQSKNRR
;
A
#
# COMPACT_ATOMS: atom_id res chain seq x y z
N MET A 1 5.46 23.97 -9.72
CA MET A 1 6.32 23.07 -8.91
C MET A 1 5.40 22.03 -8.29
N PHE A 2 5.79 20.76 -8.25
CA PHE A 2 4.96 19.71 -7.65
C PHE A 2 5.74 19.02 -6.52
N ARG A 3 5.01 18.42 -5.58
CA ARG A 3 5.54 17.57 -4.51
C ARG A 3 4.96 16.17 -4.68
N ALA A 4 5.81 15.16 -4.57
CA ALA A 4 5.39 13.78 -4.53
C ALA A 4 5.62 13.23 -3.11
N THR A 5 4.60 12.61 -2.53
CA THR A 5 4.69 11.91 -1.24
C THR A 5 4.16 10.49 -1.40
N LEU A 6 4.85 9.50 -0.84
CA LEU A 6 4.36 8.12 -0.76
C LEU A 6 3.66 7.94 0.60
N PRO A 7 2.31 7.96 0.67
CA PRO A 7 1.61 7.61 1.89
C PRO A 7 1.75 6.10 2.13
N THR A 8 2.28 5.71 3.29
CA THR A 8 2.48 4.32 3.70
C THR A 8 1.19 3.53 3.96
N SER A 9 0.01 4.18 3.91
CA SER A 9 -1.26 3.59 4.36
C SER A 9 -2.29 3.32 3.27
N ARG A 10 -2.07 3.72 2.00
CA ARG A 10 -3.04 3.50 0.91
C ARG A 10 -2.85 2.17 0.16
N GLY A 11 -1.65 1.58 0.20
CA GLY A 11 -1.43 0.28 -0.44
C GLY A 11 -2.20 -0.87 0.20
N PHE A 12 -2.77 -0.66 1.39
CA PHE A 12 -3.48 -1.71 2.13
C PHE A 12 -4.97 -1.83 1.80
N ASP A 13 -5.56 -1.04 0.89
CA ASP A 13 -7.01 -1.10 0.62
C ASP A 13 -7.49 -2.51 0.17
N GLY A 14 -6.69 -3.18 -0.67
CA GLY A 14 -6.94 -4.56 -1.09
C GLY A 14 -6.82 -5.56 0.06
N VAL A 15 -5.74 -5.43 0.84
CA VAL A 15 -5.49 -6.23 2.06
C VAL A 15 -6.60 -6.03 3.09
N GLN A 16 -7.05 -4.80 3.30
CA GLN A 16 -8.11 -4.41 4.23
C GLN A 16 -9.44 -5.02 3.81
N SER A 17 -9.79 -4.92 2.53
CA SER A 17 -11.03 -5.49 2.00
C SER A 17 -11.06 -7.01 2.16
N LYS A 18 -9.95 -7.69 1.84
CA LYS A 18 -9.82 -9.14 1.99
C LYS A 18 -9.79 -9.58 3.45
N SER A 19 -9.09 -8.84 4.32
CA SER A 19 -9.08 -9.09 5.77
C SER A 19 -10.48 -8.96 6.39
N LYS A 20 -11.24 -7.94 5.98
CA LYS A 20 -12.65 -7.76 6.41
C LYS A 20 -13.54 -8.89 5.92
N ALA A 21 -13.34 -9.38 4.70
CA ALA A 21 -14.06 -10.52 4.16
C ALA A 21 -13.73 -11.82 4.92
N LEU A 22 -12.45 -12.02 5.27
CA LEU A 22 -11.99 -13.17 6.06
C LEU A 22 -12.63 -13.24 7.45
N ILE A 23 -12.73 -12.10 8.12
CA ILE A 23 -13.36 -12.03 9.45
C ILE A 23 -14.88 -11.88 9.36
N ALA A 24 -15.49 -11.88 8.18
CA ALA A 24 -16.91 -11.61 8.02
C ALA A 24 -17.78 -12.66 8.75
N GLY A 25 -18.68 -12.15 9.59
CA GLY A 25 -19.52 -12.95 10.46
C GLY A 25 -18.76 -13.72 11.56
N SER A 26 -17.45 -13.50 11.72
CA SER A 26 -16.81 -13.71 13.02
C SER A 26 -17.33 -12.60 13.94
N ASN A 27 -17.50 -12.87 15.23
CA ASN A 27 -17.99 -11.86 16.18
C ASN A 27 -16.88 -10.85 16.58
N VAL A 28 -16.00 -10.53 15.62
CA VAL A 28 -14.89 -9.58 15.73
C VAL A 28 -15.35 -8.27 15.10
N ARG A 29 -15.05 -7.15 15.76
CA ARG A 29 -15.43 -5.82 15.26
C ARG A 29 -14.52 -5.45 14.09
N VAL A 30 -15.12 -4.97 13.00
CA VAL A 30 -14.40 -4.46 11.82
C VAL A 30 -13.39 -3.37 12.20
N SER A 31 -13.74 -2.50 13.15
CA SER A 31 -12.84 -1.45 13.64
C SER A 31 -11.56 -1.96 14.29
N LYS A 32 -11.53 -3.20 14.80
CA LYS A 32 -10.28 -3.81 15.30
C LYS A 32 -9.34 -4.20 14.17
N VAL A 33 -9.87 -4.64 13.04
CA VAL A 33 -9.06 -4.95 11.84
C VAL A 33 -8.50 -3.66 11.25
N ASP A 34 -9.31 -2.60 11.21
CA ASP A 34 -8.84 -1.29 10.77
C ASP A 34 -7.70 -0.77 11.65
N ALA A 35 -7.89 -0.80 12.97
CA ALA A 35 -6.84 -0.41 13.91
C ALA A 35 -5.58 -1.28 13.80
N PHE A 36 -5.73 -2.59 13.62
CA PHE A 36 -4.62 -3.51 13.42
C PHE A 36 -3.79 -3.15 12.18
N LEU A 37 -4.44 -2.89 11.04
CA LEU A 37 -3.76 -2.52 9.80
C LEU A 37 -3.12 -1.14 9.89
N GLU A 38 -3.75 -0.20 10.59
CA GLU A 38 -3.14 1.12 10.87
C GLU A 38 -1.87 1.01 11.72
N GLU A 39 -1.85 0.13 12.74
CA GLU A 39 -0.65 -0.12 13.53
C GLU A 39 0.44 -0.83 12.72
N LEU A 40 0.07 -1.81 11.89
CA LEU A 40 0.99 -2.49 10.98
C LEU A 40 1.66 -1.49 10.01
N ALA A 41 0.92 -0.52 9.48
CA ALA A 41 1.44 0.49 8.57
C ALA A 41 2.41 1.50 9.24
N LYS A 42 2.41 1.60 10.58
CA LYS A 42 3.33 2.45 11.35
C LYS A 42 4.64 1.75 11.72
N GLU A 43 4.75 0.45 11.46
CA GLU A 43 5.96 -0.31 11.76
C GLU A 43 7.16 0.19 10.96
N SER A 44 8.34 0.09 11.58
CA SER A 44 9.60 0.51 10.93
C SER A 44 9.93 -0.36 9.71
N ASP A 45 9.56 -1.64 9.77
CA ASP A 45 9.63 -2.60 8.67
C ASP A 45 8.25 -3.26 8.50
N SER A 46 7.34 -2.53 7.84
CA SER A 46 5.96 -2.97 7.62
C SER A 46 5.87 -4.18 6.68
N ALA A 47 6.82 -4.31 5.74
CA ALA A 47 6.88 -5.44 4.82
C ALA A 47 7.23 -6.73 5.58
N ALA A 48 8.33 -6.74 6.35
CA ALA A 48 8.70 -7.90 7.16
C ALA A 48 7.61 -8.22 8.21
N THR A 49 6.99 -7.20 8.81
CA THR A 49 5.90 -7.42 9.78
C THR A 49 4.66 -8.04 9.13
N SER A 50 4.35 -7.67 7.89
CA SER A 50 3.23 -8.25 7.12
C SER A 50 3.49 -9.72 6.77
N GLU A 51 4.72 -10.06 6.38
CA GLU A 51 5.11 -11.43 6.08
C GLU A 51 4.97 -12.33 7.32
N ASN A 52 5.49 -11.90 8.47
CA ASN A 52 5.31 -12.61 9.73
C ASN A 52 3.82 -12.76 10.11
N MET A 53 3.00 -11.74 9.86
CA MET A 53 1.54 -11.84 10.09
C MET A 53 0.88 -12.89 9.18
N LEU A 54 1.29 -12.99 7.92
CA LEU A 54 0.78 -14.00 7.00
C LEU A 54 1.21 -15.42 7.41
N GLU A 55 2.44 -15.61 7.90
CA GLU A 55 2.92 -16.87 8.46
C GLU A 55 2.16 -17.28 9.73
N GLU A 56 1.86 -16.33 10.61
CA GLU A 56 1.02 -16.57 11.78
C GLU A 56 -0.39 -17.00 11.37
N LEU A 57 -1.01 -16.32 10.40
CA LEU A 57 -2.32 -16.70 9.89
C LEU A 57 -2.29 -18.07 9.20
N GLU A 58 -1.23 -18.39 8.45
CA GLU A 58 -1.05 -19.71 7.82
C GLU A 58 -1.02 -20.80 8.89
N SER A 59 -0.21 -20.60 9.93
CA SER A 59 -0.10 -21.53 11.06
C SER A 59 -1.45 -21.77 11.74
N LEU A 60 -2.28 -20.72 11.87
CA LEU A 60 -3.64 -20.84 12.40
C LEU A 60 -4.57 -21.64 11.47
N THR A 61 -4.36 -21.64 10.16
CA THR A 61 -5.16 -22.47 9.21
C THR A 61 -4.89 -23.97 9.35
N LEU A 62 -3.71 -24.33 9.85
CA LEU A 62 -3.27 -25.71 10.02
C LEU A 62 -3.70 -26.31 11.36
N LEU A 63 -4.30 -25.51 12.25
CA LEU A 63 -4.75 -25.98 13.56
C LEU A 63 -6.02 -26.83 13.46
N GLU A 64 -6.08 -27.86 14.30
CA GLU A 64 -7.29 -28.66 14.48
C GLU A 64 -8.46 -27.81 15.02
N PRO A 65 -9.72 -28.14 14.68
CA PRO A 65 -10.88 -27.47 15.24
C PRO A 65 -10.87 -27.61 16.77
N ASN A 66 -10.72 -26.48 17.48
CA ASN A 66 -10.58 -26.37 18.95
C ASN A 66 -9.16 -26.52 19.52
N ALA A 67 -8.11 -26.47 18.71
CA ALA A 67 -6.76 -26.29 19.25
C ALA A 67 -6.66 -24.99 20.06
N ASP A 68 -5.91 -25.02 21.15
CA ASP A 68 -5.65 -23.82 21.93
C ASP A 68 -4.67 -22.91 21.19
N ILE A 69 -5.03 -21.63 21.12
CA ILE A 69 -4.20 -20.57 20.54
C ILE A 69 -3.51 -19.85 21.70
N SER A 70 -2.19 -19.70 21.62
CA SER A 70 -1.38 -18.92 22.55
C SER A 70 -0.83 -17.66 21.87
N SER A 71 -0.67 -16.58 22.65
CA SER A 71 -0.03 -15.35 22.17
C SER A 71 1.43 -15.55 21.75
N GLU A 72 2.08 -16.61 22.22
CA GLU A 72 3.44 -16.98 21.80
C GLU A 72 3.47 -17.51 20.35
N GLN A 73 2.36 -18.07 19.86
CA GLN A 73 2.23 -18.56 18.49
C GLN A 73 1.85 -17.44 17.52
N THR A 74 1.29 -16.35 18.04
CA THR A 74 0.81 -15.21 17.24
C THR A 74 1.31 -13.87 17.79
N PRO A 75 2.65 -13.68 17.89
CA PRO A 75 3.24 -12.50 18.49
C PRO A 75 2.87 -11.21 17.75
N VAL A 76 2.83 -11.20 16.41
CA VAL A 76 2.47 -10.02 15.60
C VAL A 76 0.99 -9.71 15.73
N LEU A 77 0.10 -10.68 15.54
CA LEU A 77 -1.35 -10.47 15.67
C LEU A 77 -1.70 -9.93 17.07
N THR A 78 -1.14 -10.54 18.11
CA THR A 78 -1.40 -10.15 19.50
C THR A 78 -0.84 -8.77 19.81
N ARG A 79 0.41 -8.49 19.41
CA ARG A 79 1.10 -7.22 19.68
C ARG A 79 0.41 -6.02 19.01
N LEU A 80 -0.13 -6.21 17.81
CA LEU A 80 -0.83 -5.18 17.05
C LEU A 80 -2.33 -5.10 17.41
N GLY A 81 -2.79 -5.79 18.46
CA GLY A 81 -4.10 -5.59 19.07
C GLY A 81 -5.19 -6.60 18.71
N LEU A 82 -4.91 -7.61 17.89
CA LEU A 82 -5.80 -8.75 17.69
C LEU A 82 -5.57 -9.79 18.78
N THR A 83 -6.33 -9.69 19.87
CA THR A 83 -6.18 -10.56 21.04
C THR A 83 -6.44 -12.03 20.70
N VAL A 84 -5.90 -12.96 21.49
CA VAL A 84 -6.20 -14.40 21.35
C VAL A 84 -7.71 -14.70 21.36
N ALA A 85 -8.49 -13.93 22.13
CA ALA A 85 -9.95 -14.06 22.14
C ALA A 85 -10.61 -13.63 20.83
N ASP A 86 -10.05 -12.64 20.12
CA ASP A 86 -10.48 -12.26 18.77
C ASP A 86 -10.05 -13.33 17.76
N GLN A 87 -8.82 -13.84 17.86
CA GLN A 87 -8.29 -14.92 17.02
C GLN A 87 -9.18 -16.17 17.08
N LYS A 88 -9.52 -16.64 18.29
CA LYS A 88 -10.45 -17.77 18.50
C LYS A 88 -11.82 -17.58 17.84
N ARG A 89 -12.25 -16.34 17.58
CA ARG A 89 -13.54 -16.05 16.92
C ARG A 89 -13.48 -16.12 15.41
N PHE A 90 -12.34 -15.78 14.78
CA PHE A 90 -12.22 -15.78 13.33
C PHE A 90 -11.50 -17.02 12.77
N VAL A 91 -10.64 -17.69 13.55
CA VAL A 91 -9.93 -18.91 13.12
C VAL A 91 -10.86 -19.99 12.57
N PRO A 92 -12.04 -20.29 13.15
CA PRO A 92 -12.96 -21.28 12.57
C PRO A 92 -13.48 -20.94 11.17
N LYS A 93 -13.33 -19.68 10.74
CA LYS A 93 -13.71 -19.19 9.42
C LYS A 93 -12.53 -18.96 8.49
N LEU A 94 -11.32 -19.01 9.03
CA LEU A 94 -10.10 -18.84 8.27
C LEU A 94 -9.88 -20.10 7.44
N THR A 95 -10.15 -20.01 6.14
CA THR A 95 -9.94 -21.12 5.20
C THR A 95 -8.59 -20.96 4.51
N PRO A 96 -7.94 -22.06 4.07
CA PRO A 96 -6.71 -21.98 3.29
C PRO A 96 -6.86 -21.12 2.02
N GLY A 97 -8.02 -21.19 1.35
CA GLY A 97 -8.31 -20.35 0.18
C GLY A 97 -8.43 -18.87 0.53
N GLY A 98 -9.10 -18.53 1.63
CA GLY A 98 -9.19 -17.13 2.08
C GLY A 98 -7.85 -16.56 2.53
N TRP A 99 -7.02 -17.37 3.20
CA TRP A 99 -5.65 -16.99 3.52
C TRP A 99 -4.82 -16.77 2.25
N LEU A 100 -4.90 -17.69 1.28
CA LEU A 100 -4.21 -17.55 -0.01
C LEU A 100 -4.64 -16.27 -0.73
N ASP A 101 -5.94 -15.99 -0.78
CA ASP A 101 -6.47 -14.77 -1.36
C ASP A 101 -5.90 -13.51 -0.70
N LEU A 102 -5.70 -13.52 0.62
CA LEU A 102 -5.09 -12.42 1.36
C LEU A 102 -3.57 -12.33 1.09
N SER A 103 -2.86 -13.46 1.03
CA SER A 103 -1.42 -13.48 0.73
C SER A 103 -1.09 -12.95 -0.67
N LEU A 104 -2.01 -13.13 -1.61
CA LEU A 104 -1.92 -12.63 -2.98
C LEU A 104 -2.46 -11.20 -3.14
N ALA A 105 -2.89 -10.56 -2.05
CA ALA A 105 -3.36 -9.19 -2.11
C ALA A 105 -2.19 -8.25 -2.40
N GLU A 106 -2.25 -7.57 -3.54
CA GLU A 106 -1.21 -6.63 -3.93
C GLU A 106 -1.26 -5.39 -3.04
N VAL A 107 -0.11 -5.05 -2.46
CA VAL A 107 0.11 -3.80 -1.71
C VAL A 107 0.77 -2.81 -2.66
N PHE A 108 -0.03 -1.89 -3.22
CA PHE A 108 0.48 -0.87 -4.12
C PHE A 108 0.53 0.49 -3.45
N ASP A 109 1.73 0.99 -3.21
CA ASP A 109 1.90 2.39 -2.83
C ASP A 109 1.90 3.27 -4.08
N PHE A 110 0.81 4.01 -4.27
CA PHE A 110 0.74 5.04 -5.30
C PHE A 110 1.28 6.37 -4.77
N PRO A 111 2.22 7.03 -5.46
CA PRO A 111 2.66 8.36 -5.06
C PRO A 111 1.51 9.36 -5.20
N LEU A 112 1.30 10.15 -4.14
CA LEU A 112 0.43 11.31 -4.15
C LEU A 112 1.18 12.51 -4.71
N PHE A 113 0.57 13.17 -5.69
CA PHE A 113 1.10 14.40 -6.28
C PHE A 113 0.30 15.61 -5.82
N GLU A 114 1.00 16.60 -5.26
CA GLU A 114 0.45 17.91 -4.90
C GLU A 114 1.08 19.00 -5.78
N TYR A 115 0.29 19.97 -6.23
CA TYR A 115 0.71 20.99 -7.19
C TYR A 115 0.71 22.37 -6.58
N TRP A 116 1.78 23.14 -6.79
CA TRP A 116 1.82 24.54 -6.36
C TRP A 116 0.95 25.41 -7.27
N ALA A 117 -0.16 25.92 -6.74
CA ALA A 117 -0.99 26.91 -7.41
C ALA A 117 -0.40 28.32 -7.28
N LYS A 118 -0.79 29.23 -8.19
CA LYS A 118 -0.31 30.64 -8.23
C LYS A 118 -0.55 31.41 -6.93
N GLU A 119 -1.46 30.95 -6.07
CA GLU A 119 -1.85 31.58 -4.80
C GLU A 119 -1.07 31.08 -3.57
N SER A 120 0.03 30.35 -3.74
CA SER A 120 0.87 29.79 -2.66
C SER A 120 0.23 28.66 -1.85
N GLU A 121 -0.69 27.92 -2.47
CA GLU A 121 -1.31 26.72 -1.89
C GLU A 121 -1.03 25.50 -2.76
N TYR A 122 -0.85 24.34 -2.11
CA TYR A 122 -0.75 23.06 -2.78
C TYR A 122 -2.17 22.51 -3.04
N ILE A 123 -2.48 22.20 -4.30
CA ILE A 123 -3.74 21.56 -4.67
C ILE A 123 -3.55 20.06 -4.91
N SER A 124 -4.59 19.28 -4.60
CA SER A 124 -4.61 17.83 -4.88
C SER A 124 -4.44 17.56 -6.38
N SER A 125 -3.83 16.42 -6.72
CA SER A 125 -3.76 15.92 -8.10
C SER A 125 -5.10 15.89 -8.79
N ASP A 126 -6.18 15.60 -8.07
CA ASP A 126 -7.53 15.50 -8.64
C ASP A 126 -8.04 16.84 -9.21
N SER A 127 -7.43 17.95 -8.81
CA SER A 127 -7.75 19.31 -9.27
C SER A 127 -6.77 19.85 -10.31
N ALA A 128 -5.71 19.10 -10.64
CA ALA A 128 -4.71 19.47 -11.63
C ALA A 128 -5.16 19.09 -13.05
N SER A 129 -4.67 19.80 -14.08
CA SER A 129 -4.93 19.42 -15.47
C SER A 129 -4.24 18.09 -15.82
N ALA A 130 -4.76 17.39 -16.84
CA ALA A 130 -4.14 16.16 -17.35
C ALA A 130 -2.64 16.36 -17.70
N GLY A 131 -2.29 17.49 -18.30
CA GLY A 131 -0.89 17.79 -18.63
C GLY A 131 0.01 18.11 -17.45
N GLN A 132 -0.54 18.69 -16.38
CA GLN A 132 0.17 18.84 -15.12
C GLN A 132 0.41 17.48 -14.46
N GLN A 133 -0.59 16.59 -14.50
CA GLN A 133 -0.47 15.22 -13.99
C GLN A 133 0.61 14.41 -14.73
N ALA A 134 0.57 14.42 -16.07
CA ALA A 134 1.57 13.77 -16.91
C ALA A 134 2.98 14.30 -16.61
N SER A 135 3.12 15.63 -16.49
CA SER A 135 4.40 16.28 -16.17
C SER A 135 4.97 15.87 -14.81
N ALA A 136 4.12 15.77 -13.79
CA ALA A 136 4.57 15.41 -12.44
C ALA A 136 4.96 13.93 -12.35
N MET A 137 4.15 13.04 -12.94
CA MET A 137 4.44 11.62 -12.99
C MET A 137 5.76 11.37 -13.73
N LEU A 138 5.89 11.89 -14.94
CA LEU A 138 7.09 11.73 -15.76
C LEU A 138 8.32 12.37 -15.09
N GLY A 139 8.15 13.57 -14.51
CA GLY A 139 9.20 14.23 -13.74
C GLY A 139 9.68 13.43 -12.54
N THR A 140 8.79 12.68 -11.88
CA THR A 140 9.11 11.82 -10.74
C THR A 140 9.86 10.57 -11.18
N LEU A 141 9.35 9.88 -12.20
CA LEU A 141 9.99 8.71 -12.80
C LEU A 141 11.41 9.03 -13.28
N LEU A 142 11.60 10.17 -13.95
CA LEU A 142 12.92 10.60 -14.43
C LEU A 142 13.88 11.04 -13.32
N SER A 143 13.37 11.43 -12.15
CA SER A 143 14.21 11.86 -11.01
C SER A 143 14.72 10.68 -10.18
N GLN A 144 14.00 9.56 -10.21
CA GLN A 144 14.46 8.29 -9.67
C GLN A 144 15.57 7.70 -10.55
N GLY A 145 16.50 6.95 -9.96
CA GLY A 145 17.47 6.13 -10.68
C GLY A 145 17.02 4.66 -10.73
N GLY A 146 17.80 3.79 -11.38
CA GLY A 146 17.54 2.34 -11.41
C GLY A 146 16.90 1.87 -12.72
N THR A 147 15.84 1.07 -12.63
CA THR A 147 15.23 0.28 -13.72
C THR A 147 15.07 1.03 -15.05
N PRO A 148 15.34 0.41 -16.21
CA PRO A 148 15.09 1.02 -17.52
C PRO A 148 13.66 1.54 -17.64
N LEU A 149 13.50 2.75 -18.19
CA LEU A 149 12.21 3.39 -18.40
C LEU A 149 11.92 3.49 -19.89
N ILE A 150 10.80 2.92 -20.32
CA ILE A 150 10.27 3.04 -21.68
C ILE A 150 9.10 4.02 -21.62
N ILE A 151 9.17 5.07 -22.45
CA ILE A 151 8.17 6.13 -22.51
C ILE A 151 7.76 6.25 -23.96
N ASP A 152 6.47 6.10 -24.25
CA ASP A 152 5.94 6.26 -25.60
C ASP A 152 5.13 7.56 -25.67
N GLN A 153 5.40 8.35 -26.72
CA GLN A 153 4.76 9.63 -27.03
C GLN A 153 4.39 10.52 -25.81
N PRO A 154 5.34 10.82 -24.90
CA PRO A 154 5.02 11.64 -23.72
C PRO A 154 4.52 13.04 -24.09
N GLU A 155 4.83 13.55 -25.28
CA GLU A 155 4.43 14.88 -25.75
C GLU A 155 2.93 15.08 -25.93
N ASP A 156 2.15 14.02 -26.16
CA ASP A 156 0.72 14.13 -26.47
C ASP A 156 -0.10 14.58 -25.25
N ASP A 157 0.35 14.19 -24.05
CA ASP A 157 -0.31 14.55 -22.79
C ASP A 157 0.34 15.75 -22.10
N LEU A 158 1.50 16.26 -22.55
CA LEU A 158 2.22 17.35 -21.90
C LEU A 158 1.76 18.74 -22.36
N ASP A 159 1.69 19.68 -21.41
CA ASP A 159 1.47 21.09 -21.73
C ASP A 159 2.71 21.68 -22.43
N SER A 160 2.53 22.55 -23.43
CA SER A 160 3.64 23.04 -24.27
C SER A 160 4.77 23.73 -23.49
N ASP A 161 4.46 24.34 -22.34
CA ASP A 161 5.44 24.97 -21.44
C ASP A 161 6.24 23.97 -20.59
N THR A 162 5.76 22.73 -20.47
CA THR A 162 6.40 21.64 -19.70
C THR A 162 7.24 20.68 -20.54
N VAL A 163 7.02 20.60 -21.86
CA VAL A 163 7.76 19.72 -22.78
C VAL A 163 9.28 19.94 -22.71
N GLN A 164 9.73 21.19 -22.82
CA GLN A 164 11.16 21.52 -22.79
C GLN A 164 11.86 21.12 -21.46
N PRO A 165 11.30 21.46 -20.27
CA PRO A 165 11.80 20.94 -19.00
C PRO A 165 11.91 19.41 -18.93
N ILE A 166 10.92 18.68 -19.48
CA ILE A 166 10.92 17.21 -19.48
C ILE A 166 12.03 16.65 -20.36
N VAL A 167 12.21 17.18 -21.58
CA VAL A 167 13.31 16.76 -22.49
C VAL A 167 14.67 16.90 -21.80
N PHE A 168 14.89 18.02 -21.10
CA PHE A 168 16.12 18.23 -20.33
C PHE A 168 16.30 17.18 -19.23
N LYS A 169 15.22 16.85 -18.49
CA LYS A 169 15.24 15.78 -17.47
C LYS A 169 15.52 14.40 -18.05
N ILE A 170 14.98 14.07 -19.22
CA ILE A 170 15.29 12.82 -19.93
C ILE A 170 16.79 12.76 -20.25
N GLY A 171 17.37 13.86 -20.72
CA GLY A 171 18.81 13.96 -20.95
C GLY A 171 19.63 13.73 -19.68
N GLN A 172 19.22 14.31 -18.56
CA GLN A 172 19.90 14.14 -17.27
C GLN A 172 19.74 12.72 -16.71
N SER A 173 18.56 12.10 -16.84
CA SER A 173 18.27 10.78 -16.26
C SER A 173 19.08 9.68 -16.94
N LYS A 174 19.41 9.82 -18.23
CA LYS A 174 20.29 8.90 -18.98
C LYS A 174 21.68 8.73 -18.37
N ASN A 175 22.17 9.69 -17.59
CA ASN A 175 23.46 9.58 -16.91
C ASN A 175 23.36 8.92 -15.52
N ARG A 176 22.14 8.67 -15.03
CA ARG A 176 21.83 8.17 -13.68
C ARG A 176 21.14 6.80 -13.70
N ARG A 177 20.94 6.21 -14.88
CA ARG A 177 20.28 4.93 -15.14
C ARG A 177 21.10 4.12 -16.13
#